data_AF-A0AAW2STL6-F1
#
_entry.id   AF-A0AAW2STL6-F1
#
_cell.length_a   1.000
_cell.length_b   1.000
_cell.length_c   1.000
_cell.angle_alpha   90.00
_cell.angle_beta   90.00
_cell.angle_gamma   90.00
#
_symmetry.space_group_name_H-M   'P 1'
#
loop_
_entity.id
_entity.type
_entity.pdbx_description
1 polymer ?
#
loop_
_entity_poly.entity_id
_entity_poly.type
_entity_poly.pdbx_seq_one_letter_code
_entity_poly.pdbx_strand_id
1 'polypeptide(L)'
;MPGLRAPSDYSQEPPRHPALLVNSKEPFNAEPHRSALVSSYVTPVEFFYKRNHGPVPVVDDIYKYSVSIRGLIEHPKELYMKDILKLPKYAIAATLQCAGNRRTAMSKTRKVRGVGWDIGAIGNAVWGGAKLADVLELCGIPKSSNKSPSGGRHVEFVSIDRCKEENGGPYKSSIPLSQATNPEADVLLAYEMNGETLNRDHGYPLRVIVPGVIGARSVKWLDSINIIAEECQGFFTKKDYKMFPPSVNWDNIDWSTRRPQMDFPVQSAICSLDDVINVKPGKINIKGYAVSGGGRGIERVDVSIDGGKTWVEASKSQKAGIPYISDDESTDKWAWVLFEAEADVPETTEIVAKADGYSWKCPTGKRRSNLELEGNSEHLMASS
;
A
#
# COMPACT_ATOMS: atom_id res chain seq x y z
N MET A 1 -6.65 -21.95 12.97
CA MET A 1 -7.66 -22.34 11.98
C MET A 1 -7.29 -23.69 11.39
N PRO A 2 -8.23 -24.56 11.03
CA PRO A 2 -7.90 -25.76 10.25
C PRO A 2 -7.19 -25.37 8.94
N GLY A 3 -6.03 -25.95 8.66
CA GLY A 3 -5.36 -25.78 7.36
C GLY A 3 -4.39 -24.60 7.21
N LEU A 4 -4.39 -23.62 8.13
CA LEU A 4 -3.41 -22.54 8.18
C LEU A 4 -2.94 -22.32 9.63
N ARG A 5 -1.63 -22.27 9.82
CA ARG A 5 -0.98 -22.10 11.11
C ARG A 5 -0.09 -20.87 11.12
N ALA A 6 -0.12 -20.14 12.23
CA ALA A 6 0.79 -19.03 12.49
C ALA A 6 1.92 -19.47 13.43
N PRO A 7 3.16 -19.57 12.93
CA PRO A 7 4.34 -19.81 13.76
C PRO A 7 4.53 -18.72 14.83
N SER A 8 5.15 -19.09 15.95
CA SER A 8 5.59 -18.15 17.00
C SER A 8 7.08 -17.78 16.86
N ASP A 9 7.79 -18.40 15.93
CA ASP A 9 9.20 -18.20 15.62
C ASP A 9 9.41 -18.13 14.09
N TYR A 10 10.63 -17.80 13.68
CA TYR A 10 11.00 -17.54 12.29
C TYR A 10 11.69 -18.73 11.59
N SER A 11 11.60 -19.95 12.12
CA SER A 11 12.30 -21.13 11.57
C SER A 11 11.77 -21.60 10.21
N GLN A 12 10.53 -21.24 9.85
CA GLN A 12 9.84 -21.69 8.63
C GLN A 12 9.56 -20.53 7.65
N GLU A 13 10.38 -19.48 7.75
CA GLU A 13 10.33 -18.34 6.85
C GLU A 13 10.59 -18.77 5.40
N PRO A 14 9.82 -18.25 4.40
CA PRO A 14 10.08 -18.57 3.00
C PRO A 14 11.44 -18.02 2.53
N PRO A 15 12.04 -18.59 1.48
CA PRO A 15 13.21 -18.00 0.83
C PRO A 15 12.83 -16.71 0.12
N ARG A 16 13.77 -15.76 0.02
CA ARG A 16 13.59 -14.50 -0.71
C ARG A 16 14.76 -14.25 -1.65
N HIS A 17 14.53 -13.41 -2.64
CA HIS A 17 15.54 -13.04 -3.61
C HIS A 17 16.72 -12.33 -2.91
N PRO A 18 17.98 -12.74 -3.20
CA PRO A 18 19.16 -12.24 -2.49
C PRO A 18 19.48 -10.76 -2.75
N ALA A 19 18.98 -10.20 -3.87
CA ALA A 19 19.18 -8.79 -4.21
C ALA A 19 18.21 -7.83 -3.49
N LEU A 20 17.39 -8.29 -2.55
CA LEU A 20 16.57 -7.40 -1.73
C LEU A 20 17.42 -6.69 -0.68
N LEU A 21 17.14 -5.40 -0.48
CA LEU A 21 17.70 -4.61 0.61
C LEU A 21 16.94 -4.95 1.90
N VAL A 22 17.55 -5.74 2.78
CA VAL A 22 16.93 -6.21 4.02
C VAL A 22 17.10 -5.17 5.13
N ASN A 23 15.99 -4.53 5.51
CA ASN A 23 15.94 -3.53 6.59
C ASN A 23 15.70 -4.15 7.97
N SER A 24 15.04 -5.32 8.01
CA SER A 24 14.91 -6.16 9.22
C SER A 24 14.79 -7.62 8.81
N LYS A 25 15.47 -8.51 9.53
CA LYS A 25 15.40 -9.96 9.27
C LYS A 25 14.18 -10.60 9.94
N GLU A 26 13.88 -10.22 11.17
CA GLU A 26 12.86 -10.86 12.02
C GLU A 26 12.09 -9.81 12.84
N PRO A 27 10.85 -9.45 12.44
CA PRO A 27 10.15 -9.92 11.24
C PRO A 27 10.80 -9.41 9.94
N PHE A 28 10.64 -10.18 8.87
CA PHE A 28 11.27 -9.87 7.58
C PHE A 28 10.67 -8.60 6.95
N ASN A 29 11.52 -7.60 6.73
CA ASN A 29 11.17 -6.35 6.07
C ASN A 29 12.27 -5.98 5.07
N ALA A 30 11.92 -5.86 3.80
CA ALA A 30 12.87 -5.60 2.73
C ALA A 30 12.23 -4.86 1.55
N GLU A 31 13.05 -4.12 0.82
CA GLU A 31 12.68 -3.39 -0.40
C GLU A 31 13.61 -3.78 -1.58
N PRO A 32 13.19 -3.62 -2.84
CA PRO A 32 14.09 -3.80 -3.97
C PRO A 32 15.12 -2.67 -4.05
N HIS A 33 16.20 -2.89 -4.79
CA HIS A 33 17.05 -1.79 -5.25
C HIS A 33 16.26 -0.81 -6.12
N ARG A 34 16.60 0.48 -6.02
CA ARG A 34 15.95 1.59 -6.73
C ARG A 34 15.81 1.35 -8.23
N SER A 35 16.89 0.93 -8.89
CA SER A 35 16.90 0.68 -10.33
C SER A 35 15.98 -0.48 -10.75
N ALA A 36 15.87 -1.52 -9.92
CA ALA A 36 14.97 -2.64 -10.16
C ALA A 36 13.50 -2.25 -9.94
N LEU A 37 13.22 -1.34 -9.00
CA LEU A 37 11.86 -0.89 -8.65
C LEU A 37 11.07 -0.38 -9.86
N VAL A 38 11.72 0.45 -10.69
CA VAL A 38 11.09 1.13 -11.85
C VAL A 38 11.46 0.50 -13.19
N SER A 39 12.01 -0.72 -13.18
CA SER A 39 12.40 -1.43 -14.41
C SER A 39 11.19 -1.87 -15.26
N SER A 40 10.02 -2.02 -14.64
CA SER A 40 8.77 -2.37 -15.28
C SER A 40 7.58 -1.75 -14.57
N TYR A 41 6.48 -1.52 -15.30
CA TYR A 41 5.24 -0.98 -14.74
C TYR A 41 4.61 -1.91 -13.69
N VAL A 42 4.63 -3.23 -13.94
CA VAL A 42 4.25 -4.26 -12.98
C VAL A 42 5.52 -4.77 -12.32
N THR A 43 5.64 -4.61 -11.02
CA THR A 43 6.81 -5.06 -10.24
C THR A 43 6.83 -6.60 -10.18
N PRO A 44 7.94 -7.26 -10.56
CA PRO A 44 8.07 -8.70 -10.37
C PRO A 44 7.92 -9.10 -8.90
N VAL A 45 7.29 -10.25 -8.65
CA VAL A 45 6.89 -10.67 -7.29
C VAL A 45 8.11 -10.83 -6.37
N GLU A 46 9.23 -11.31 -6.89
CA GLU A 46 10.49 -11.44 -6.16
C GLU A 46 11.06 -10.09 -5.69
N PHE A 47 10.77 -9.00 -6.41
CA PHE A 47 11.21 -7.63 -6.11
C PHE A 47 10.15 -6.77 -5.42
N PHE A 48 8.88 -7.19 -5.40
CA PHE A 48 7.84 -6.46 -4.67
C PHE A 48 8.20 -6.35 -3.18
N TYR A 49 8.15 -5.17 -2.58
CA TYR A 49 8.61 -4.98 -1.19
C TYR A 49 7.87 -5.90 -0.19
N LYS A 50 8.58 -6.34 0.86
CA LYS A 50 8.04 -7.20 1.92
C LYS A 50 7.98 -6.43 3.22
N ARG A 51 6.80 -6.28 3.81
CA ARG A 51 6.61 -5.76 5.18
C ARG A 51 5.85 -6.80 6.01
N ASN A 52 6.49 -7.33 7.05
CA ASN A 52 5.90 -8.26 8.02
C ASN A 52 6.05 -7.72 9.45
N HIS A 53 5.03 -7.91 10.30
CA HIS A 53 5.08 -7.62 11.74
C HIS A 53 5.34 -8.88 12.60
N GLY A 54 5.14 -10.06 12.02
CA GLY A 54 5.35 -11.36 12.66
C GLY A 54 5.95 -12.39 11.71
N PRO A 55 6.14 -13.64 12.18
CA PRO A 55 6.49 -14.77 11.32
C PRO A 55 5.45 -15.02 10.23
N VAL A 56 5.89 -15.47 9.05
CA VAL A 56 5.00 -15.76 7.92
C VAL A 56 4.22 -17.05 8.18
N PRO A 57 2.87 -17.03 8.15
CA PRO A 57 2.03 -18.22 8.27
C PRO A 57 2.37 -19.35 7.27
N VAL A 58 2.01 -20.58 7.65
CA VAL A 58 2.24 -21.81 6.90
C VAL A 58 0.89 -22.47 6.64
N VAL A 59 0.59 -22.75 5.36
CA VAL A 59 -0.59 -23.53 4.98
C VAL A 59 -0.25 -25.01 5.12
N ASP A 60 -0.92 -25.67 6.06
CA ASP A 60 -0.79 -27.11 6.28
C ASP A 60 -1.73 -27.90 5.37
N ASP A 61 -2.94 -27.36 5.10
CA ASP A 61 -3.95 -28.01 4.26
C ASP A 61 -4.88 -26.94 3.65
N ILE A 62 -4.69 -26.67 2.36
CA ILE A 62 -5.43 -25.63 1.64
C ILE A 62 -6.94 -25.92 1.53
N TYR A 63 -7.35 -27.20 1.56
CA TYR A 63 -8.76 -27.57 1.47
C TYR A 63 -9.52 -27.37 2.79
N LYS A 64 -8.79 -27.27 3.90
CA LYS A 64 -9.34 -26.95 5.22
C LYS A 64 -9.31 -25.47 5.55
N TYR A 65 -8.46 -24.70 4.87
CA TYR A 65 -8.44 -23.25 5.01
C TYR A 65 -9.80 -22.64 4.61
N SER A 66 -10.25 -21.73 5.45
CA SER A 66 -11.49 -20.97 5.26
C SER A 66 -11.32 -19.56 5.82
N VAL A 67 -12.26 -18.66 5.53
CA VAL A 67 -12.34 -17.34 6.15
C VAL A 67 -13.73 -17.19 6.75
N SER A 68 -13.77 -16.89 8.05
CA SER A 68 -15.04 -16.63 8.74
C SER A 68 -15.49 -15.19 8.49
N ILE A 69 -16.72 -15.02 7.99
CA ILE A 69 -17.39 -13.73 7.87
C ILE A 69 -18.47 -13.67 8.94
N ARG A 70 -18.33 -12.72 9.88
CA ARG A 70 -19.12 -12.66 11.12
C ARG A 70 -19.31 -11.23 11.62
N GLY A 71 -19.87 -11.08 12.82
CA GLY A 71 -20.11 -9.80 13.47
C GLY A 71 -21.56 -9.34 13.26
N LEU A 72 -21.75 -8.04 13.02
CA LEU A 72 -23.05 -7.40 12.83
C LEU A 72 -23.62 -7.68 11.43
N ILE A 73 -23.95 -8.94 11.17
CA ILE A 73 -24.57 -9.45 9.93
C ILE A 73 -25.65 -10.48 10.24
N GLU A 74 -26.59 -10.64 9.31
CA GLU A 74 -27.72 -11.58 9.44
C GLU A 74 -27.30 -13.01 9.09
N HIS A 75 -26.39 -13.18 8.14
CA HIS A 75 -26.00 -14.48 7.62
C HIS A 75 -24.48 -14.67 7.70
N PRO A 76 -23.95 -15.03 8.90
CA PRO A 76 -22.56 -15.43 9.03
C PRO A 76 -22.22 -16.59 8.08
N LYS A 77 -21.02 -16.54 7.49
CA LYS A 77 -20.54 -17.56 6.55
C LYS A 77 -19.12 -17.97 6.89
N GLU A 78 -18.84 -19.23 6.64
CA GLU A 78 -17.47 -19.76 6.58
C GLU A 78 -17.19 -20.06 5.10
N LEU A 79 -16.26 -19.33 4.48
CA LEU A 79 -15.94 -19.50 3.06
C LEU A 79 -14.61 -20.22 2.90
N TYR A 80 -14.63 -21.40 2.28
CA TYR A 80 -13.40 -22.10 1.91
C TYR A 80 -12.84 -21.53 0.60
N MET A 81 -11.58 -21.83 0.25
CA MET A 81 -11.01 -21.38 -1.03
C MET A 81 -11.88 -21.77 -2.23
N LYS A 82 -12.45 -22.99 -2.21
CA LYS A 82 -13.36 -23.47 -3.27
C LYS A 82 -14.60 -22.59 -3.46
N ASP A 83 -15.04 -21.90 -2.41
CA ASP A 83 -16.23 -21.05 -2.44
C ASP A 83 -15.85 -19.66 -2.97
N ILE A 84 -14.70 -19.13 -2.54
CA ILE A 84 -14.15 -17.86 -3.02
C ILE A 84 -13.80 -17.93 -4.52
N LEU A 85 -13.21 -19.05 -4.97
CA LEU A 85 -12.84 -19.27 -6.37
C LEU A 85 -14.04 -19.40 -7.32
N LYS A 86 -15.26 -19.63 -6.79
CA LYS A 86 -16.50 -19.65 -7.60
C LYS A 86 -17.08 -18.26 -7.82
N LEU A 87 -16.62 -17.25 -7.09
CA LEU A 87 -17.09 -15.88 -7.26
C LEU A 87 -16.48 -15.27 -8.53
N PRO A 88 -17.12 -14.23 -9.10
CA PRO A 88 -16.55 -13.51 -10.23
C PRO A 88 -15.12 -13.04 -9.93
N LYS A 89 -14.19 -13.42 -10.81
CA LYS A 89 -12.79 -13.02 -10.70
C LYS A 89 -12.59 -11.66 -11.36
N TYR A 90 -11.94 -10.76 -10.63
CA TYR A 90 -11.49 -9.48 -11.12
C TYR A 90 -9.96 -9.41 -11.05
N ALA A 91 -9.36 -8.67 -11.98
CA ALA A 91 -7.94 -8.39 -12.02
C ALA A 91 -7.74 -6.88 -11.96
N ILE A 92 -7.12 -6.38 -10.88
CA ILE A 92 -6.98 -4.95 -10.62
C ILE A 92 -5.50 -4.61 -10.47
N ALA A 93 -4.99 -3.73 -11.34
CA ALA A 93 -3.67 -3.13 -11.15
C ALA A 93 -3.73 -2.13 -10.00
N ALA A 94 -3.01 -2.39 -8.91
CA ALA A 94 -2.98 -1.50 -7.75
C ALA A 94 -1.59 -1.46 -7.10
N THR A 95 -1.14 -0.24 -6.81
CA THR A 95 0.08 -0.01 -6.06
C THR A 95 -0.17 -0.09 -4.57
N LEU A 96 0.63 -0.90 -3.88
CA LEU A 96 0.72 -0.83 -2.43
C LEU A 96 1.91 0.05 -2.07
N GLN A 97 1.65 1.13 -1.34
CA GLN A 97 2.69 1.95 -0.73
C GLN A 97 2.67 1.75 0.79
N CYS A 98 3.83 1.44 1.38
CA CYS A 98 3.99 1.44 2.82
C CYS A 98 3.86 2.86 3.36
N ALA A 99 3.16 3.02 4.47
CA ALA A 99 3.14 4.26 5.26
C ALA A 99 4.56 4.71 5.67
N GLY A 100 5.50 3.77 5.85
CA GLY A 100 6.88 4.06 6.19
C GLY A 100 7.79 4.40 5.01
N ASN A 101 7.30 4.46 3.76
CA ASN A 101 8.16 4.74 2.60
C ASN A 101 8.90 6.08 2.77
N ARG A 102 10.19 6.12 2.38
CA ARG A 102 11.10 7.27 2.53
C ARG A 102 11.44 7.67 3.98
N ARG A 103 11.14 6.84 4.99
CA ARG A 103 11.40 7.14 6.41
C ARG A 103 12.87 7.45 6.70
N THR A 104 13.82 6.77 6.06
CA THR A 104 15.24 6.95 6.35
C THR A 104 15.69 8.40 6.09
N ALA A 105 15.15 9.06 5.07
CA ALA A 105 15.42 10.48 4.81
C ALA A 105 14.88 11.38 5.94
N MET A 106 13.67 11.12 6.45
CA MET A 106 13.10 11.84 7.61
C MET A 106 13.95 11.66 8.88
N SER A 107 14.46 10.44 9.10
CA SER A 107 15.35 10.13 10.24
C SER A 107 16.68 10.89 10.21
N LYS A 108 17.15 11.36 9.05
CA LYS A 108 18.36 12.20 8.93
C LYS A 108 18.15 13.59 9.58
N THR A 109 16.94 14.15 9.47
CA THR A 109 16.59 15.44 10.08
C THR A 109 16.24 15.31 11.56
N ARG A 110 15.41 14.31 11.90
CA ARG A 110 15.04 14.00 13.28
C ARG A 110 14.81 12.51 13.42
N LYS A 111 15.55 11.87 14.32
CA LYS A 111 15.46 10.43 14.58
C LYS A 111 14.02 10.01 14.89
N VAL A 112 13.45 9.16 14.05
CA VAL A 112 12.15 8.51 14.29
C VAL A 112 12.34 7.04 14.67
N ARG A 113 11.34 6.43 15.32
CA ARG A 113 11.31 4.98 15.55
C ARG A 113 10.64 4.28 14.37
N GLY A 114 10.99 3.01 14.19
CA GLY A 114 10.46 2.13 13.16
C GLY A 114 11.52 1.66 12.15
N VAL A 115 11.19 0.62 11.39
CA VAL A 115 12.04 0.07 10.32
C VAL A 115 12.45 1.18 9.35
N GLY A 116 13.75 1.29 9.05
CA GLY A 116 14.25 2.21 8.03
C GLY A 116 13.78 1.78 6.64
N TRP A 117 13.33 2.73 5.85
CA TRP A 117 12.94 2.51 4.46
C TRP A 117 13.54 3.62 3.62
N ASP A 118 14.13 3.22 2.51
CA ASP A 118 14.52 4.14 1.46
C ASP A 118 13.29 4.45 0.59
N ILE A 119 13.43 4.53 -0.74
CA ILE A 119 12.33 4.89 -1.65
C ILE A 119 11.54 3.67 -2.16
N GLY A 120 11.96 2.45 -1.83
CA GLY A 120 11.46 1.19 -2.39
C GLY A 120 10.39 0.49 -1.55
N ALA A 121 9.83 1.11 -0.51
CA ALA A 121 8.72 0.53 0.26
C ALA A 121 7.37 0.70 -0.47
N ILE A 122 7.35 0.40 -1.76
CA ILE A 122 6.24 0.55 -2.70
C ILE A 122 6.38 -0.51 -3.81
N GLY A 123 5.26 -0.94 -4.39
CA GLY A 123 5.27 -1.80 -5.57
C GLY A 123 3.91 -1.85 -6.25
N ASN A 124 3.90 -2.02 -7.56
CA ASN A 124 2.69 -2.17 -8.37
C ASN A 124 2.50 -3.61 -8.85
N ALA A 125 1.30 -4.14 -8.69
CA ALA A 125 0.98 -5.50 -9.10
C ALA A 125 -0.45 -5.59 -9.65
N VAL A 126 -0.70 -6.63 -10.43
CA VAL A 126 -2.05 -7.00 -10.86
C VAL A 126 -2.59 -8.02 -9.86
N TRP A 127 -3.59 -7.63 -9.08
CA TRP A 127 -4.19 -8.47 -8.05
C TRP A 127 -5.42 -9.18 -8.59
N GLY A 128 -5.43 -10.52 -8.52
CA GLY A 128 -6.54 -11.36 -8.96
C GLY A 128 -7.34 -11.87 -7.77
N GLY A 129 -8.66 -11.66 -7.79
CA GLY A 129 -9.50 -12.01 -6.64
C GLY A 129 -10.99 -11.82 -6.83
N ALA A 130 -11.75 -12.11 -5.78
CA ALA A 130 -13.16 -11.78 -5.69
C ALA A 130 -13.33 -10.37 -5.10
N LYS A 131 -14.30 -9.59 -5.57
CA LYS A 131 -14.62 -8.30 -4.93
C LYS A 131 -15.22 -8.54 -3.55
N LEU A 132 -14.76 -7.77 -2.57
CA LEU A 132 -15.31 -7.81 -1.20
C LEU A 132 -16.80 -7.45 -1.20
N ALA A 133 -17.21 -6.53 -2.07
CA ALA A 133 -18.62 -6.17 -2.23
C ALA A 133 -19.51 -7.37 -2.60
N ASP A 134 -19.05 -8.27 -3.49
CA ASP A 134 -19.79 -9.48 -3.85
C ASP A 134 -19.85 -10.46 -2.67
N VAL A 135 -18.74 -10.59 -1.94
CA VAL A 135 -18.67 -11.46 -0.74
C VAL A 135 -19.61 -10.98 0.36
N LEU A 136 -19.70 -9.67 0.59
CA LEU A 136 -20.59 -9.07 1.59
C LEU A 136 -22.06 -9.17 1.18
N GLU A 137 -22.36 -9.09 -0.12
CA GLU A 137 -23.70 -9.31 -0.66
C GLU A 137 -24.22 -10.72 -0.36
N LEU A 138 -23.37 -11.76 -0.45
CA LEU A 138 -23.72 -13.11 -0.04
C LEU A 138 -24.10 -13.22 1.44
N CYS A 139 -23.58 -12.31 2.27
CA CYS A 139 -23.83 -12.27 3.72
C CYS A 139 -25.02 -11.37 4.11
N GLY A 140 -25.77 -10.88 3.12
CA GLY A 140 -26.95 -10.02 3.32
C GLY A 140 -26.64 -8.53 3.44
N ILE A 141 -25.46 -8.06 3.04
CA ILE A 141 -25.15 -6.63 3.00
C ILE A 141 -25.19 -6.16 1.53
N PRO A 142 -26.20 -5.36 1.12
CA PRO A 142 -26.27 -4.85 -0.24
C PRO A 142 -25.05 -4.03 -0.65
N LYS A 143 -24.73 -4.03 -1.94
CA LYS A 143 -23.71 -3.14 -2.52
C LYS A 143 -24.01 -1.67 -2.22
N SER A 144 -22.95 -0.89 -2.08
CA SER A 144 -22.99 0.55 -1.78
C SER A 144 -23.71 0.91 -0.46
N SER A 145 -23.67 0.01 0.52
CA SER A 145 -24.25 0.21 1.85
C SER A 145 -23.29 0.96 2.79
N ASN A 146 -23.79 2.03 3.41
CA ASN A 146 -23.03 2.75 4.46
C ASN A 146 -23.12 2.06 5.84
N LYS A 147 -24.10 1.17 6.02
CA LYS A 147 -24.37 0.48 7.28
C LYS A 147 -24.97 -0.91 7.00
N SER A 148 -24.61 -1.93 7.79
CA SER A 148 -25.24 -3.26 7.71
C SER A 148 -26.63 -3.25 8.38
N PRO A 149 -27.53 -4.19 8.04
CA PRO A 149 -28.83 -4.29 8.70
C PRO A 149 -28.73 -4.36 10.24
N SER A 150 -27.70 -5.03 10.75
CA SER A 150 -27.46 -5.19 12.19
C SER A 150 -26.62 -4.09 12.85
N GLY A 151 -26.36 -2.97 12.16
CA GLY A 151 -25.74 -1.82 12.81
C GLY A 151 -24.27 -1.54 12.48
N GLY A 152 -23.60 -2.43 11.75
CA GLY A 152 -22.17 -2.32 11.45
C GLY A 152 -21.86 -1.20 10.47
N ARG A 153 -20.72 -0.52 10.67
CA ARG A 153 -20.25 0.59 9.82
C ARG A 153 -18.82 0.42 9.33
N HIS A 154 -18.13 -0.62 9.81
CA HIS A 154 -16.75 -0.94 9.45
C HIS A 154 -16.61 -2.44 9.17
N VAL A 155 -15.64 -2.77 8.32
CA VAL A 155 -15.22 -4.14 8.04
C VAL A 155 -13.81 -4.32 8.57
N GLU A 156 -13.66 -5.10 9.62
CA GLU A 156 -12.38 -5.50 10.18
C GLU A 156 -11.88 -6.78 9.50
N PHE A 157 -10.59 -6.77 9.16
CA PHE A 157 -9.87 -7.89 8.61
C PHE A 157 -8.86 -8.34 9.66
N VAL A 158 -8.93 -9.62 10.02
CA VAL A 158 -8.06 -10.23 11.02
C VAL A 158 -7.16 -11.23 10.32
N SER A 159 -5.85 -11.06 10.46
CA SER A 159 -4.87 -12.05 10.04
C SER A 159 -4.86 -13.24 11.00
N ILE A 160 -4.25 -14.35 10.60
CA ILE A 160 -3.90 -15.42 11.53
C ILE A 160 -2.54 -15.20 12.21
N ASP A 161 -1.71 -14.29 11.71
CA ASP A 161 -0.32 -14.11 12.15
C ASP A 161 -0.19 -13.76 13.64
N ARG A 162 1.05 -13.65 14.12
CA ARG A 162 1.35 -13.34 15.52
C ARG A 162 2.30 -12.16 15.59
N CYS A 163 1.83 -11.04 16.10
CA CYS A 163 2.60 -9.81 16.24
C CYS A 163 3.01 -9.61 17.70
N LYS A 164 4.22 -9.13 17.94
CA LYS A 164 4.70 -8.83 19.31
C LYS A 164 3.90 -7.67 19.92
N GLU A 165 3.51 -6.71 19.09
CA GLU A 165 2.75 -5.52 19.41
C GLU A 165 1.33 -5.82 19.89
N GLU A 166 0.79 -7.00 19.52
CA GLU A 166 -0.50 -7.53 19.95
C GLU A 166 -0.34 -8.65 21.00
N ASN A 167 0.81 -8.70 21.70
CA ASN A 167 1.14 -9.73 22.69
C ASN A 167 1.00 -11.18 22.15
N GLY A 168 1.41 -11.40 20.91
CA GLY A 168 1.27 -12.68 20.22
C GLY A 168 -0.10 -12.90 19.57
N GLY A 169 -0.99 -11.90 19.62
CA GLY A 169 -2.22 -11.83 18.84
C GLY A 169 -1.99 -11.38 17.39
N PRO A 170 -3.05 -11.39 16.56
CA PRO A 170 -2.92 -11.16 15.13
C PRO A 170 -2.92 -9.70 14.72
N TYR A 171 -2.33 -9.43 13.55
CA TYR A 171 -2.50 -8.18 12.83
C TYR A 171 -3.97 -7.96 12.45
N LYS A 172 -4.48 -6.76 12.72
CA LYS A 172 -5.84 -6.36 12.38
C LYS A 172 -5.87 -4.97 11.79
N SER A 173 -6.78 -4.76 10.84
CA SER A 173 -7.14 -3.43 10.39
C SER A 173 -8.58 -3.39 9.90
N SER A 174 -9.12 -2.22 9.63
CA SER A 174 -10.47 -2.09 9.10
C SER A 174 -10.58 -0.99 8.06
N ILE A 175 -11.62 -1.08 7.23
CA ILE A 175 -12.07 -0.02 6.34
C ILE A 175 -13.53 0.33 6.64
N PRO A 176 -14.02 1.53 6.26
CA PRO A 176 -15.45 1.84 6.31
C PRO A 176 -16.28 0.85 5.48
N LEU A 177 -17.47 0.50 5.95
CA LEU A 177 -18.39 -0.39 5.22
C LEU A 177 -18.80 0.21 3.87
N SER A 178 -18.94 1.53 3.79
CA SER A 178 -19.21 2.24 2.55
C SER A 178 -18.15 1.98 1.47
N GLN A 179 -16.89 1.87 1.86
CA GLN A 179 -15.80 1.53 0.93
C GLN A 179 -15.82 0.03 0.61
N ALA A 180 -16.01 -0.83 1.61
CA ALA A 180 -16.02 -2.28 1.45
C ALA A 180 -17.14 -2.80 0.53
N THR A 181 -18.30 -2.14 0.56
CA THR A 181 -19.48 -2.52 -0.22
C THR A 181 -19.59 -1.80 -1.55
N ASN A 182 -18.78 -0.78 -1.80
CA ASN A 182 -18.75 -0.06 -3.08
C ASN A 182 -17.97 -0.87 -4.13
N PRO A 183 -18.60 -1.37 -5.21
CA PRO A 183 -17.90 -2.11 -6.25
C PRO A 183 -16.84 -1.29 -6.98
N GLU A 184 -16.96 0.04 -7.04
CA GLU A 184 -16.01 0.95 -7.72
C GLU A 184 -14.74 1.25 -6.91
N ALA A 185 -14.76 0.92 -5.61
CA ALA A 185 -13.59 1.01 -4.73
C ALA A 185 -12.62 -0.18 -4.92
N ASP A 186 -13.02 -1.19 -5.71
CA ASP A 186 -12.22 -2.35 -6.10
C ASP A 186 -11.50 -3.07 -4.95
N VAL A 187 -12.11 -3.10 -3.76
CA VAL A 187 -11.58 -3.86 -2.64
C VAL A 187 -11.68 -5.36 -2.97
N LEU A 188 -10.54 -6.06 -2.97
CA LEU A 188 -10.45 -7.47 -3.34
C LEU A 188 -10.12 -8.35 -2.14
N LEU A 189 -10.70 -9.54 -2.13
CA LEU A 189 -10.09 -10.73 -1.54
C LEU A 189 -9.23 -11.40 -2.62
N ALA A 190 -7.94 -11.06 -2.62
CA ALA A 190 -6.99 -11.50 -3.62
C ALA A 190 -6.40 -12.86 -3.25
N TYR A 191 -6.37 -13.76 -4.23
CA TYR A 191 -5.71 -15.08 -4.18
C TYR A 191 -4.62 -15.22 -5.27
N GLU A 192 -4.54 -14.27 -6.19
CA GLU A 192 -3.50 -14.17 -7.22
C GLU A 192 -2.78 -12.82 -7.20
N MET A 193 -1.52 -12.83 -7.64
CA MET A 193 -0.67 -11.66 -7.82
C MET A 193 0.15 -11.85 -9.11
N ASN A 194 0.03 -10.90 -10.04
CA ASN A 194 0.68 -10.92 -11.35
C ASN A 194 0.35 -12.17 -12.18
N GLY A 195 -0.89 -12.66 -12.09
CA GLY A 195 -1.37 -13.85 -12.81
C GLY A 195 -0.99 -15.19 -12.18
N GLU A 196 -0.18 -15.18 -11.13
CA GLU A 196 0.25 -16.36 -10.40
C GLU A 196 -0.47 -16.46 -9.04
N THR A 197 -0.49 -17.66 -8.47
CA THR A 197 -0.97 -17.85 -7.09
C THR A 197 -0.16 -16.98 -6.14
N LEU A 198 -0.81 -16.35 -5.14
CA LEU A 198 -0.12 -15.58 -4.11
C LEU A 198 1.03 -16.38 -3.49
N ASN A 199 2.17 -15.71 -3.27
CA ASN A 199 3.23 -16.29 -2.49
C ASN A 199 2.98 -16.12 -0.97
N ARG A 200 3.76 -16.84 -0.15
CA ARG A 200 3.64 -16.78 1.31
C ARG A 200 3.91 -15.38 1.87
N ASP A 201 4.95 -14.67 1.41
CA ASP A 201 5.28 -13.32 1.90
C ASP A 201 4.17 -12.28 1.65
N HIS A 202 3.40 -12.46 0.58
CA HIS A 202 2.35 -11.55 0.15
C HIS A 202 0.95 -12.01 0.54
N GLY A 203 0.79 -13.10 1.28
CA GLY A 203 -0.48 -13.43 1.93
C GLY A 203 -1.16 -14.71 1.51
N TYR A 204 -0.46 -15.65 0.86
CA TYR A 204 -1.03 -16.97 0.53
C TYR A 204 -1.72 -17.63 1.74
N PRO A 205 -2.98 -18.09 1.62
CA PRO A 205 -3.73 -18.23 0.37
C PRO A 205 -4.63 -17.05 -0.01
N LEU A 206 -4.91 -16.14 0.94
CA LEU A 206 -5.85 -15.05 0.72
C LEU A 206 -5.45 -13.80 1.51
N ARG A 207 -5.54 -12.65 0.85
CA ARG A 207 -5.34 -11.34 1.46
C ARG A 207 -6.43 -10.36 1.04
N VAL A 208 -6.55 -9.25 1.77
CA VAL A 208 -7.24 -8.06 1.26
C VAL A 208 -6.27 -7.21 0.46
N ILE A 209 -6.77 -6.63 -0.63
CA ILE A 209 -6.21 -5.47 -1.30
C ILE A 209 -7.22 -4.33 -1.21
N VAL A 210 -6.78 -3.20 -0.65
CA VAL A 210 -7.56 -1.97 -0.54
C VAL A 210 -6.89 -0.90 -1.41
N PRO A 211 -7.32 -0.75 -2.69
CA PRO A 211 -6.70 0.20 -3.61
C PRO A 211 -6.79 1.66 -3.12
N GLY A 212 -5.78 2.46 -3.43
CA GLY A 212 -5.71 3.88 -3.05
C GLY A 212 -5.57 4.15 -1.55
N VAL A 213 -5.33 3.12 -0.75
CA VAL A 213 -5.15 3.21 0.72
C VAL A 213 -3.75 2.72 1.08
N ILE A 214 -3.18 3.20 2.18
CA ILE A 214 -1.87 2.74 2.64
C ILE A 214 -1.82 1.20 2.77
N GLY A 215 -0.68 0.61 2.44
CA GLY A 215 -0.51 -0.85 2.40
C GLY A 215 -0.85 -1.57 3.72
N ALA A 216 -0.77 -0.86 4.85
CA ALA A 216 -1.13 -1.37 6.17
C ALA A 216 -2.60 -1.86 6.27
N ARG A 217 -3.51 -1.37 5.43
CA ARG A 217 -4.93 -1.79 5.47
C ARG A 217 -5.21 -3.03 4.61
N SER A 218 -4.26 -3.42 3.76
CA SER A 218 -4.33 -4.61 2.91
C SER A 218 -3.84 -5.85 3.68
N VAL A 219 -4.66 -6.34 4.62
CA VAL A 219 -4.30 -7.43 5.55
C VAL A 219 -4.00 -8.74 4.81
N LYS A 220 -2.90 -9.41 5.20
CA LYS A 220 -2.44 -10.69 4.64
C LYS A 220 -2.88 -11.87 5.52
N TRP A 221 -2.94 -13.07 4.93
CA TRP A 221 -3.21 -14.33 5.63
C TRP A 221 -4.51 -14.28 6.44
N LEU A 222 -5.62 -14.02 5.75
CA LEU A 222 -6.90 -13.76 6.41
C LEU A 222 -7.38 -14.96 7.23
N ASP A 223 -7.79 -14.70 8.46
CA ASP A 223 -8.51 -15.62 9.33
C ASP A 223 -10.01 -15.29 9.33
N SER A 224 -10.34 -14.00 9.47
CA SER A 224 -11.73 -13.58 9.53
C SER A 224 -11.97 -12.15 9.04
N ILE A 225 -13.22 -11.93 8.65
CA ILE A 225 -13.78 -10.64 8.25
C ILE A 225 -14.95 -10.35 9.20
N ASN A 226 -14.79 -9.34 10.06
CA ASN A 226 -15.76 -9.00 11.09
C ASN A 226 -16.45 -7.68 10.74
N ILE A 227 -17.77 -7.68 10.65
CA ILE A 227 -18.57 -6.47 10.51
C ILE A 227 -18.79 -5.88 11.90
N ILE A 228 -18.33 -4.66 12.13
CA ILE A 228 -18.29 -4.03 13.45
C ILE A 228 -18.86 -2.61 13.41
N ALA A 229 -19.35 -2.14 14.57
CA ALA A 229 -20.03 -0.84 14.68
C ALA A 229 -19.06 0.35 14.57
N GLU A 230 -17.87 0.20 15.12
CA GLU A 230 -16.81 1.20 15.16
C GLU A 230 -15.55 0.68 14.46
N GLU A 231 -14.60 1.57 14.22
CA GLU A 231 -13.30 1.24 13.64
C GLU A 231 -12.56 0.15 14.45
N CYS A 232 -11.68 -0.63 13.79
CA CYS A 232 -10.84 -1.64 14.45
C CYS A 232 -10.10 -1.06 15.66
N GLN A 233 -10.15 -1.79 16.76
CA GLN A 233 -9.54 -1.37 18.03
C GLN A 233 -8.12 -1.95 18.24
N GLY A 234 -7.57 -2.66 17.24
CA GLY A 234 -6.23 -3.24 17.29
C GLY A 234 -5.11 -2.20 17.36
N PHE A 235 -3.94 -2.64 17.83
CA PHE A 235 -2.73 -1.83 18.02
C PHE A 235 -2.39 -1.02 16.76
N PHE A 236 -2.32 -1.67 15.60
CA PHE A 236 -1.92 -1.03 14.35
C PHE A 236 -2.95 -0.02 13.79
N THR A 237 -4.14 0.04 14.37
CA THR A 237 -5.15 1.06 14.02
C THR A 237 -5.20 2.16 15.08
N LYS A 238 -5.10 1.79 16.36
CA LYS A 238 -5.18 2.76 17.47
C LYS A 238 -3.87 3.49 17.78
N LYS A 239 -2.76 2.78 17.71
CA LYS A 239 -1.44 3.13 18.26
C LYS A 239 -0.34 3.13 17.19
N ASP A 240 -0.72 3.11 15.91
CA ASP A 240 0.19 3.14 14.78
C ASP A 240 -0.53 3.76 13.55
N TYR A 241 0.22 4.04 12.48
CA TYR A 241 -0.26 4.50 11.18
C TYR A 241 -1.17 5.73 11.28
N LYS A 242 -0.69 6.73 12.03
CA LYS A 242 -1.33 8.05 12.19
C LYS A 242 -0.33 9.15 11.89
N MET A 243 -0.82 10.21 11.26
CA MET A 243 -0.02 11.37 10.88
C MET A 243 -0.08 12.44 11.97
N PHE A 244 1.04 12.69 12.65
CA PHE A 244 1.15 13.71 13.69
C PHE A 244 1.88 14.96 13.17
N PRO A 245 1.57 16.15 13.72
CA PRO A 245 2.33 17.35 13.42
C PRO A 245 3.77 17.26 13.98
N PRO A 246 4.71 18.05 13.45
CA PRO A 246 6.11 18.03 13.90
C PRO A 246 6.31 18.30 15.39
N SER A 247 5.39 19.02 16.06
CA SER A 247 5.46 19.37 17.48
C SER A 247 5.21 18.21 18.45
N VAL A 248 4.69 17.07 17.97
CA VAL A 248 4.45 15.88 18.79
C VAL A 248 5.73 15.04 18.90
N ASN A 249 5.98 14.47 20.08
CA ASN A 249 7.09 13.57 20.39
C ASN A 249 6.62 12.44 21.34
N TRP A 250 7.53 11.56 21.77
CA TRP A 250 7.17 10.41 22.61
C TRP A 250 6.67 10.78 24.01
N ASP A 251 7.01 11.96 24.52
CA ASP A 251 6.62 12.40 25.86
C ASP A 251 5.22 13.02 25.88
N ASN A 252 4.74 13.53 24.73
CA ASN A 252 3.46 14.23 24.63
C ASN A 252 2.45 13.59 23.64
N ILE A 253 2.77 12.42 23.10
CA ILE A 253 1.91 11.76 22.10
C ILE A 253 0.56 11.33 22.69
N ASP A 254 -0.51 11.88 22.13
CA ASP A 254 -1.87 11.39 22.33
C ASP A 254 -2.44 10.82 21.03
N TRP A 255 -2.48 9.50 20.97
CA TRP A 255 -2.99 8.72 19.84
C TRP A 255 -4.45 9.02 19.46
N SER A 256 -5.27 9.50 20.40
CA SER A 256 -6.68 9.78 20.14
C SER A 256 -6.90 11.06 19.32
N THR A 257 -5.91 11.97 19.30
CA THR A 257 -5.98 13.26 18.58
C THR A 257 -5.92 13.12 17.06
N ARG A 258 -5.57 11.94 16.55
CA ARG A 258 -5.45 11.65 15.11
C ARG A 258 -6.30 10.47 14.71
N ARG A 259 -6.87 10.56 13.51
CA ARG A 259 -7.59 9.47 12.86
C ARG A 259 -6.58 8.51 12.21
N PRO A 260 -6.88 7.21 12.12
CA PRO A 260 -6.03 6.26 11.39
C PRO A 260 -5.89 6.67 9.93
N GLN A 261 -4.66 6.62 9.41
CA GLN A 261 -4.39 6.97 8.03
C GLN A 261 -4.99 5.91 7.11
N MET A 262 -5.74 6.37 6.10
CA MET A 262 -6.36 5.52 5.07
C MET A 262 -5.75 5.88 3.71
N ASP A 263 -6.32 6.89 3.05
CA ASP A 263 -5.77 7.53 1.86
C ASP A 263 -4.34 8.07 2.12
N PHE A 264 -3.54 8.30 1.09
CA PHE A 264 -2.20 8.89 1.20
C PHE A 264 -1.99 10.01 0.17
N PRO A 265 -1.18 11.03 0.51
CA PRO A 265 -0.96 12.17 -0.37
C PRO A 265 -0.20 11.78 -1.64
N VAL A 266 -0.07 12.73 -2.56
CA VAL A 266 0.83 12.59 -3.70
C VAL A 266 2.27 12.31 -3.23
N GLN A 267 2.97 11.47 -3.97
CA GLN A 267 4.34 11.03 -3.71
C GLN A 267 5.09 10.88 -5.03
N SER A 268 6.38 11.20 -5.05
CA SER A 268 7.28 10.87 -6.14
C SER A 268 8.72 10.57 -5.66
N ALA A 269 9.48 9.79 -6.43
CA ALA A 269 10.90 9.56 -6.17
C ALA A 269 11.68 9.20 -7.44
N ILE A 270 12.90 9.73 -7.56
CA ILE A 270 13.87 9.34 -8.59
C ILE A 270 14.51 8.01 -8.21
N CYS A 271 14.54 7.07 -9.14
CA CYS A 271 14.97 5.69 -8.93
C CYS A 271 16.11 5.26 -9.87
N SER A 272 16.37 5.98 -10.98
CA SER A 272 17.51 5.68 -11.86
C SER A 272 18.87 6.10 -11.30
N LEU A 273 18.88 6.89 -10.23
CA LEU A 273 20.07 7.46 -9.61
C LEU A 273 20.05 7.20 -8.10
N ASP A 274 21.22 7.02 -7.50
CA ASP A 274 21.39 7.05 -6.05
C ASP A 274 21.30 8.49 -5.52
N ASP A 275 21.10 8.66 -4.21
CA ASP A 275 21.02 10.00 -3.56
C ASP A 275 22.24 10.87 -3.86
N VAL A 276 23.40 10.24 -3.98
CA VAL A 276 24.67 10.87 -4.37
C VAL A 276 25.37 9.93 -5.34
N ILE A 277 25.60 10.41 -6.56
CA ILE A 277 26.20 9.61 -7.62
C ILE A 277 27.16 10.47 -8.46
N ASN A 278 28.26 9.85 -8.88
CA ASN A 278 29.15 10.44 -9.87
C ASN A 278 28.72 9.97 -11.26
N VAL A 279 28.20 10.89 -12.07
CA VAL A 279 27.86 10.66 -13.47
C VAL A 279 28.90 11.31 -14.38
N LYS A 280 29.10 10.75 -15.58
CA LYS A 280 29.90 11.44 -16.60
C LYS A 280 29.14 12.69 -17.05
N PRO A 281 29.81 13.84 -17.25
CA PRO A 281 29.17 15.00 -17.82
C PRO A 281 28.45 14.67 -19.13
N GLY A 282 27.24 15.22 -19.30
CA GLY A 282 26.42 15.06 -20.48
C GLY A 282 24.99 14.62 -20.17
N LYS A 283 24.34 14.04 -21.18
CA LYS A 283 22.95 13.62 -21.09
C LYS A 283 22.76 12.43 -20.17
N ILE A 284 21.87 12.58 -19.20
CA ILE A 284 21.42 11.53 -18.31
C ILE A 284 19.92 11.31 -18.44
N ASN A 285 19.50 10.11 -18.05
CA ASN A 285 18.11 9.71 -18.07
C ASN A 285 17.59 9.56 -16.63
N ILE A 286 16.66 10.43 -16.25
CA ILE A 286 16.08 10.51 -14.91
C ILE A 286 14.75 9.78 -14.92
N LYS A 287 14.68 8.65 -14.23
CA LYS A 287 13.48 7.80 -14.13
C LYS A 287 13.03 7.66 -12.69
N GLY A 288 11.72 7.56 -12.50
CA GLY A 288 11.14 7.36 -11.19
C GLY A 288 9.69 6.95 -11.23
N TYR A 289 9.05 6.98 -10.07
CA TYR A 289 7.61 6.75 -9.93
C TYR A 289 6.94 7.97 -9.30
N ALA A 290 5.65 8.12 -9.57
CA ALA A 290 4.73 9.01 -8.88
C ALA A 290 3.41 8.28 -8.56
N VAL A 291 2.77 8.57 -7.43
CA VAL A 291 1.51 7.94 -7.04
C VAL A 291 0.72 8.85 -6.10
N SER A 292 -0.60 8.71 -6.09
CA SER A 292 -1.49 9.32 -5.10
C SER A 292 -2.51 8.29 -4.63
N GLY A 293 -2.95 8.39 -3.37
CA GLY A 293 -4.03 7.55 -2.87
C GLY A 293 -5.39 7.96 -3.42
N GLY A 294 -6.45 7.31 -2.94
CA GLY A 294 -7.84 7.65 -3.23
C GLY A 294 -8.25 7.52 -4.70
N GLY A 295 -7.40 6.96 -5.56
CA GLY A 295 -7.68 6.75 -6.98
C GLY A 295 -7.44 7.98 -7.84
N ARG A 296 -6.68 8.95 -7.32
CA ARG A 296 -6.33 10.18 -8.05
C ARG A 296 -5.15 9.91 -8.97
N GLY A 297 -5.29 10.27 -10.26
CA GLY A 297 -4.19 10.25 -11.20
C GLY A 297 -3.10 11.28 -10.87
N ILE A 298 -1.95 11.10 -11.52
CA ILE A 298 -0.84 12.08 -11.55
C ILE A 298 -1.00 12.93 -12.82
N GLU A 299 -1.30 14.21 -12.65
CA GLU A 299 -1.46 15.13 -13.78
C GLU A 299 -0.10 15.53 -14.35
N ARG A 300 0.87 15.82 -13.47
CA ARG A 300 2.19 16.30 -13.87
C ARG A 300 3.28 15.77 -12.96
N VAL A 301 4.46 15.53 -13.55
CA VAL A 301 5.72 15.35 -12.84
C VAL A 301 6.70 16.35 -13.38
N ASP A 302 7.28 17.16 -12.51
CA ASP A 302 8.25 18.19 -12.85
C ASP A 302 9.63 17.76 -12.35
N VAL A 303 10.66 17.87 -13.20
CA VAL A 303 12.06 17.60 -12.88
C VAL A 303 12.86 18.88 -13.00
N SER A 304 13.71 19.14 -12.01
CA SER A 304 14.65 20.25 -11.96
C SER A 304 16.07 19.74 -11.89
N ILE A 305 17.00 20.46 -12.53
CA ILE A 305 18.45 20.23 -12.48
C ILE A 305 19.19 21.46 -11.96
N ASP A 306 18.54 22.29 -11.14
CA ASP A 306 19.15 23.50 -10.58
C ASP A 306 18.69 23.75 -9.13
N GLY A 307 18.38 22.66 -8.41
CA GLY A 307 17.88 22.72 -7.04
C GLY A 307 16.48 23.30 -6.93
N GLY A 308 15.61 23.07 -7.92
CA GLY A 308 14.20 23.47 -7.89
C GLY A 308 13.89 24.89 -8.39
N LYS A 309 14.83 25.58 -9.02
CA LYS A 309 14.62 26.95 -9.52
C LYS A 309 13.87 26.95 -10.86
N THR A 310 14.21 26.04 -11.76
CA THR A 310 13.54 25.82 -13.03
C THR A 310 13.11 24.37 -13.19
N TRP A 311 12.05 24.16 -13.96
CA TRP A 311 11.36 22.87 -14.05
C TRP A 311 11.07 22.51 -15.50
N VAL A 312 11.29 21.25 -15.84
CA VAL A 312 10.89 20.63 -17.10
C VAL A 312 9.89 19.52 -16.78
N GLU A 313 8.78 19.47 -17.51
CA GLU A 313 7.81 18.41 -17.35
C GLU A 313 8.36 17.08 -17.86
N ALA A 314 8.32 16.04 -17.03
CA ALA A 314 8.69 14.69 -17.38
C ALA A 314 7.58 14.00 -18.19
N SER A 315 7.99 13.09 -19.07
CA SER A 315 7.06 12.14 -19.69
C SER A 315 6.51 11.18 -18.63
N LYS A 316 5.27 10.70 -18.81
CA LYS A 316 4.53 9.86 -17.86
C LYS A 316 4.01 8.61 -18.58
N SER A 317 4.06 7.45 -17.93
CA SER A 317 3.60 6.19 -18.51
C SER A 317 3.07 5.19 -17.47
N GLN A 318 2.19 4.30 -17.92
CA GLN A 318 1.74 3.10 -17.19
C GLN A 318 1.97 1.87 -18.07
N LYS A 319 0.92 1.42 -18.76
CA LYS A 319 0.95 0.28 -19.68
C LYS A 319 1.71 0.65 -20.96
N ALA A 320 2.61 -0.22 -21.40
CA ALA A 320 3.38 -0.01 -22.61
C ALA A 320 2.47 0.15 -23.84
N GLY A 321 2.74 1.15 -24.68
CA GLY A 321 1.97 1.42 -25.89
C GLY A 321 0.61 2.12 -25.67
N ILE A 322 0.22 2.40 -24.43
CA ILE A 322 -1.02 3.13 -24.11
C ILE A 322 -0.64 4.50 -23.55
N PRO A 323 -1.03 5.62 -24.20
CA PRO A 323 -0.82 6.95 -23.64
C PRO A 323 -1.50 7.07 -22.28
N TYR A 324 -0.75 7.61 -21.31
CA TYR A 324 -1.31 7.88 -19.99
C TYR A 324 -2.01 9.24 -19.99
N ILE A 325 -3.26 9.29 -19.51
CA ILE A 325 -4.08 10.49 -19.35
C ILE A 325 -4.72 10.46 -17.96
N SER A 326 -4.43 11.44 -17.10
CA SER A 326 -4.94 11.43 -15.72
C SER A 326 -6.47 11.32 -15.68
N ASP A 327 -6.97 10.43 -14.83
CA ASP A 327 -8.40 10.19 -14.55
C ASP A 327 -9.25 9.80 -15.77
N ASP A 328 -8.62 9.31 -16.84
CA ASP A 328 -9.29 8.68 -17.98
C ASP A 328 -9.59 7.20 -17.70
N GLU A 329 -10.67 6.68 -18.27
CA GLU A 329 -11.09 5.28 -18.10
C GLU A 329 -10.05 4.26 -18.59
N SER A 330 -9.17 4.66 -19.53
CA SER A 330 -8.08 3.82 -20.03
C SER A 330 -6.93 3.64 -19.03
N THR A 331 -6.87 4.47 -17.98
CA THR A 331 -5.79 4.45 -16.99
C THR A 331 -6.09 3.58 -15.78
N ASP A 332 -5.03 3.04 -15.21
CA ASP A 332 -5.12 2.22 -14.00
C ASP A 332 -5.09 3.18 -12.79
N LYS A 333 -6.25 3.71 -12.40
CA LYS A 333 -6.40 4.75 -11.34
C LYS A 333 -5.80 4.41 -9.97
N TRP A 334 -5.57 3.13 -9.70
CA TRP A 334 -5.00 2.66 -8.42
C TRP A 334 -3.50 2.37 -8.49
N ALA A 335 -2.90 2.46 -9.66
CA ALA A 335 -1.50 2.18 -9.89
C ALA A 335 -0.68 3.48 -9.92
N TRP A 336 0.60 3.34 -9.63
CA TRP A 336 1.58 4.40 -9.85
C TRP A 336 1.68 4.79 -11.33
N VAL A 337 2.40 5.88 -11.57
CA VAL A 337 2.78 6.37 -12.89
C VAL A 337 4.30 6.42 -12.91
N LEU A 338 4.92 5.80 -13.91
CA LEU A 338 6.35 5.91 -14.13
C LEU A 338 6.63 7.22 -14.87
N PHE A 339 7.70 7.93 -14.48
CA PHE A 339 8.12 9.14 -15.16
C PHE A 339 9.54 9.04 -15.69
N GLU A 340 9.81 9.78 -16.78
CA GLU A 340 11.11 9.84 -17.44
C GLU A 340 11.39 11.24 -17.98
N ALA A 341 12.59 11.76 -17.72
CA ALA A 341 13.10 13.02 -18.26
C ALA A 341 14.57 12.87 -18.68
N GLU A 342 14.91 13.37 -19.86
CA GLU A 342 16.31 13.54 -20.29
C GLU A 342 16.80 14.92 -19.85
N ALA A 343 17.97 14.98 -19.24
CA ALA A 343 18.60 16.24 -18.85
C ALA A 343 20.09 16.22 -19.17
N ASP A 344 20.63 17.37 -19.56
CA ASP A 344 22.07 17.57 -19.74
C ASP A 344 22.68 18.07 -18.43
N VAL A 345 23.62 17.32 -17.87
CA VAL A 345 24.28 17.61 -16.59
C VAL A 345 25.77 17.84 -16.87
N PRO A 346 26.18 19.08 -17.18
CA PRO A 346 27.58 19.39 -17.54
C PRO A 346 28.50 19.48 -16.31
N GLU A 347 27.93 19.69 -15.13
CA GLU A 347 28.63 19.91 -13.87
C GLU A 347 27.84 19.35 -12.68
N THR A 348 28.42 19.40 -11.48
CA THR A 348 27.76 18.96 -10.25
C THR A 348 26.43 19.68 -10.07
N THR A 349 25.36 18.91 -9.94
CA THR A 349 23.99 19.42 -10.01
C THR A 349 23.09 18.72 -9.00
N GLU A 350 22.18 19.48 -8.40
CA GLU A 350 21.09 18.95 -7.58
C GLU A 350 19.86 18.68 -8.45
N ILE A 351 19.43 17.42 -8.48
CA ILE A 351 18.28 16.97 -9.26
C ILE A 351 17.09 16.77 -8.32
N VAL A 352 15.99 17.43 -8.63
CA VAL A 352 14.75 17.37 -7.83
C VAL A 352 13.60 16.91 -8.72
N ALA A 353 12.74 16.04 -8.20
CA ALA A 353 11.48 15.69 -8.84
C ALA A 353 10.32 15.95 -7.89
N LYS A 354 9.19 16.42 -8.44
CA LYS A 354 7.93 16.58 -7.70
C LYS A 354 6.75 16.20 -8.58
N ALA A 355 5.71 15.64 -7.97
CA ALA A 355 4.46 15.32 -8.68
C ALA A 355 3.29 16.23 -8.25
N ASP A 356 2.35 16.44 -9.16
CA ASP A 356 1.06 17.06 -8.90
C ASP A 356 -0.05 16.06 -9.26
N GLY A 357 -0.92 15.78 -8.29
CA GLY A 357 -2.04 14.87 -8.45
C GLY A 357 -3.34 15.60 -8.79
N TYR A 358 -4.26 14.92 -9.44
CA TYR A 358 -5.58 15.49 -9.73
C TYR A 358 -6.39 15.69 -8.44
N SER A 359 -6.89 16.91 -8.22
CA SER A 359 -7.80 17.21 -7.10
C SER A 359 -9.25 17.23 -7.58
N TRP A 360 -10.14 16.47 -6.93
CA TRP A 360 -11.58 16.66 -7.11
C TRP A 360 -11.97 18.11 -6.76
N LYS A 361 -12.81 18.74 -7.58
CA LYS A 361 -13.27 20.13 -7.38
C LYS A 361 -13.89 20.28 -5.99
N CYS A 362 -13.35 21.20 -5.19
CA CYS A 362 -14.05 21.70 -4.00
C CYS A 362 -15.37 22.38 -4.46
N PRO A 363 -16.51 22.24 -3.74
CA PRO A 363 -17.77 22.91 -4.08
C PRO A 363 -17.65 24.44 -4.20
N THR A 364 -16.56 25.02 -3.72
CA THR A 364 -16.23 26.45 -3.79
C THR A 364 -15.55 26.89 -5.09
N GLY A 365 -15.39 26.01 -6.09
CA GLY A 365 -14.88 26.36 -7.42
C GLY A 365 -13.38 26.68 -7.50
N LYS A 366 -12.63 26.64 -6.40
CA LYS A 366 -11.17 26.79 -6.41
C LYS A 366 -10.49 25.43 -6.63
N ARG A 367 -9.73 25.30 -7.72
CA ARG A 367 -8.74 24.20 -7.89
C ARG A 367 -7.69 24.36 -6.79
N ARG A 368 -7.42 23.30 -6.04
CA ARG A 368 -6.22 23.23 -5.18
C ARG A 368 -5.36 22.12 -5.75
N SER A 369 -4.32 22.48 -6.49
CA SER A 369 -3.24 21.54 -6.79
C SER A 369 -2.69 21.02 -5.47
N ASN A 370 -2.56 19.70 -5.36
CA ASN A 370 -1.82 19.09 -4.27
C ASN A 370 -0.36 19.02 -4.74
N LEU A 371 0.30 20.17 -4.78
CA LEU A 371 1.74 20.22 -5.00
C LEU A 371 2.42 19.50 -3.83
N GLU A 372 3.32 18.57 -4.15
CA GLU A 372 4.35 18.11 -3.22
C GLU A 372 5.20 19.34 -2.85
N LEU A 373 4.86 20.01 -1.74
CA LEU A 373 5.80 20.88 -1.04
C LEU A 373 6.92 19.97 -0.56
N GLU A 374 8.17 20.40 -0.77
CA GLU A 374 9.40 19.70 -0.40
C GLU A 374 9.20 18.78 0.82
N GLY A 375 8.97 17.50 0.51
CA GLY A 375 8.76 16.49 1.50
C GLY A 375 7.36 16.41 2.11
N ASN A 376 6.76 15.24 1.88
CA ASN A 376 6.16 14.46 2.97
C ASN A 376 7.16 14.14 4.12
N SER A 377 8.32 14.81 4.20
CA SER A 377 9.38 14.69 5.19
C SER A 377 9.05 15.40 6.51
N GLU A 378 8.08 16.32 6.52
CA GLU A 378 7.78 17.11 7.73
C GLU A 378 6.81 16.43 8.71
N HIS A 379 6.00 15.47 8.25
CA HIS A 379 5.05 14.81 9.14
C HIS A 379 5.61 13.55 9.78
N LEU A 380 5.62 13.51 11.12
CA LEU A 380 5.92 12.29 11.85
C LEU A 380 4.80 11.27 11.63
N MET A 381 5.07 10.29 10.78
CA MET A 381 4.37 9.01 10.83
C MET A 381 4.90 8.23 12.02
N ALA A 382 4.10 8.16 13.09
CA ALA A 382 4.40 7.26 14.19
C ALA A 382 4.07 5.84 13.69
N SER A 383 5.09 5.12 13.23
CA SER A 383 4.99 3.69 12.96
C SER A 383 6.11 2.94 13.64
N SER A 384 5.72 1.98 14.46
CA SER A 384 6.59 1.20 15.33
C SER A 384 7.43 0.16 14.58
#